data_AF-A0A1G1M6P7-F1
#
_entry.id   AF-A0A1G1M6P7-F1
#
_cell.length_a   1.000
_cell.length_b   1.000
_cell.length_c   1.000
_cell.angle_alpha   90.00
_cell.angle_beta   90.00
_cell.angle_gamma   90.00
#
_symmetry.space_group_name_H-M   'P 1'
#
loop_
_entity.id
_entity.type
_entity.pdbx_description
1 polymer ?
#
loop_
_entity_poly.entity_id
_entity_poly.type
_entity_poly.pdbx_seq_one_letter_code
_entity_poly.pdbx_strand_id
1 'polypeptide(L)'
;MWNIFVGLLSLTLAFALFDPYFFIAYLIAIATFGLFQAMFMANAGGSWDNAKKVVEVDLGEKNTPLHAATVIGDTVGDPFKDTTSVSLNPIIKFSTLFGMLAVEIAIKMNPATTRVSGAVFFIVGLIFVWRSFYKMRIPKLATPAAMAKAVILE
;
A
#
# COMPACT_ATOMS: atom_id res chain seq x y z
N MET A 1 -10.03 -6.68 1.17
CA MET A 1 -8.64 -6.91 0.72
C MET A 1 -8.53 -7.59 -0.65
N TRP A 2 -9.46 -8.50 -1.02
CA TRP A 2 -9.45 -9.17 -2.34
C TRP A 2 -9.31 -8.23 -3.56
N ASN A 3 -9.96 -7.06 -3.55
CA ASN A 3 -9.86 -6.11 -4.67
C ASN A 3 -8.42 -5.61 -4.92
N ILE A 4 -7.66 -5.34 -3.85
CA ILE A 4 -6.27 -4.86 -3.94
C ILE A 4 -5.36 -5.98 -4.43
N PHE A 5 -5.57 -7.20 -3.93
CA PHE A 5 -4.83 -8.38 -4.39
C PHE A 5 -5.01 -8.62 -5.90
N VAL A 6 -6.26 -8.62 -6.38
CA VAL A 6 -6.55 -8.79 -7.81
C VAL A 6 -6.00 -7.64 -8.64
N GLY A 7 -6.09 -6.41 -8.13
CA GLY A 7 -5.50 -5.24 -8.79
C GLY A 7 -3.98 -5.36 -8.93
N LEU A 8 -3.28 -5.70 -7.85
CA LEU A 8 -1.83 -5.89 -7.84
C LEU A 8 -1.40 -7.02 -8.78
N LEU A 9 -2.03 -8.19 -8.68
CA LEU A 9 -1.72 -9.32 -9.55
C LEU A 9 -1.94 -8.96 -11.02
N SER A 10 -3.08 -8.37 -11.36
CA SER A 10 -3.42 -8.03 -12.74
C SER A 10 -2.44 -7.01 -13.33
N LEU A 11 -2.04 -5.99 -12.56
CA LEU A 11 -1.06 -5.00 -13.02
C LEU A 11 0.34 -5.59 -13.19
N THR A 12 0.79 -6.43 -12.25
CA THR A 12 2.07 -7.14 -12.36
C THR A 12 2.11 -8.01 -13.62
N LEU A 13 1.06 -8.78 -13.88
CA LEU A 13 0.95 -9.62 -15.09
C LEU A 13 0.91 -8.76 -16.36
N ALA A 14 0.15 -7.65 -16.35
CA ALA A 14 0.06 -6.75 -17.49
C ALA A 14 1.43 -6.18 -17.87
N PHE A 15 2.20 -5.70 -16.89
CA PHE A 15 3.52 -5.12 -17.12
C PHE A 15 4.52 -6.16 -17.64
N ALA A 16 4.49 -7.38 -17.10
CA ALA A 16 5.31 -8.48 -17.58
C ALA A 16 4.99 -8.89 -19.03
N LEU A 17 3.71 -8.79 -19.43
CA LEU A 17 3.24 -9.17 -20.76
C LEU A 17 3.41 -8.05 -21.81
N PHE A 18 3.56 -6.78 -21.41
CA PHE A 18 3.75 -5.71 -22.40
C PHE A 18 5.14 -5.73 -23.03
N ASP A 19 6.18 -5.72 -22.19
CA ASP A 19 7.57 -5.77 -22.62
C ASP A 19 8.43 -6.28 -21.45
N PRO A 20 9.17 -7.40 -21.63
CA PRO A 20 10.07 -7.92 -20.60
C PRO A 20 11.11 -6.91 -20.11
N TYR A 21 11.65 -6.06 -20.98
CA TYR A 21 12.65 -5.05 -20.59
C TYR A 21 12.04 -3.95 -19.73
N PHE A 22 10.83 -3.51 -20.08
CA PHE A 22 10.04 -2.60 -19.25
C PHE A 22 9.78 -3.22 -17.87
N PHE A 23 9.41 -4.51 -17.83
CA PHE A 23 9.14 -5.19 -16.57
C PHE A 23 10.38 -5.32 -15.68
N ILE A 24 11.56 -5.58 -16.26
CA ILE A 24 12.83 -5.60 -15.52
C ILE A 24 13.10 -4.22 -14.90
N ALA A 25 12.93 -3.14 -15.67
CA ALA A 25 13.11 -1.78 -15.15
C ALA A 25 12.12 -1.48 -14.01
N TYR A 26 10.87 -1.91 -14.14
CA TYR A 26 9.85 -1.80 -13.09
C TYR A 26 10.25 -2.56 -11.80
N LEU A 27 10.77 -3.79 -11.92
CA LEU A 27 11.21 -4.57 -10.76
C LEU A 27 12.39 -3.91 -10.02
N ILE A 28 13.35 -3.35 -10.76
CA ILE A 28 14.46 -2.59 -10.17
C ILE A 28 13.93 -1.35 -9.45
N ALA A 29 12.98 -0.63 -10.06
CA ALA A 29 12.38 0.56 -9.46
C ALA A 29 11.60 0.21 -8.17
N ILE A 30 10.68 -0.76 -8.21
CA ILE A 30 9.89 -1.10 -7.02
C ILE A 30 10.75 -1.67 -5.89
N ALA A 31 11.82 -2.41 -6.21
CA ALA A 31 12.75 -2.91 -5.20
C ALA A 31 13.55 -1.78 -4.55
N THR A 32 14.14 -0.88 -5.34
CA THR A 32 14.96 0.22 -4.82
C THR A 32 14.10 1.22 -4.04
N PHE A 33 13.10 1.83 -4.68
CA PHE A 33 12.24 2.82 -4.03
C PHE A 33 11.41 2.21 -2.91
N GLY A 34 10.85 1.01 -3.11
CA GLY A 34 10.04 0.33 -2.10
C GLY A 34 10.84 -0.06 -0.86
N LEU A 35 12.09 -0.51 -1.00
CA LEU A 35 12.94 -0.81 0.14
C LEU A 35 13.24 0.43 0.98
N PHE A 36 13.70 1.52 0.35
CA PHE A 36 14.00 2.76 1.08
C PHE A 36 12.75 3.36 1.72
N GLN A 37 11.60 3.32 1.02
CA GLN A 37 10.32 3.76 1.57
C GLN A 37 9.89 2.91 2.78
N ALA A 38 10.05 1.58 2.72
CA ALA A 38 9.72 0.69 3.82
C ALA A 38 10.57 0.99 5.06
N MET A 39 11.90 1.14 4.89
CA MET A 39 12.81 1.48 5.97
C MET A 39 12.48 2.84 6.58
N PHE A 40 12.21 3.84 5.74
CA PHE A 40 11.82 5.17 6.21
C PHE A 40 10.57 5.12 7.09
N MET A 41 9.50 4.46 6.61
CA MET A 41 8.24 4.41 7.35
C MET A 41 8.36 3.61 8.66
N ALA A 42 9.09 2.49 8.65
CA ALA A 42 9.34 1.71 9.86
C ALA A 42 10.12 2.52 10.91
N ASN A 43 11.21 3.19 10.50
CA ASN A 43 12.06 3.95 11.41
C ASN A 43 11.38 5.22 11.91
N ALA A 44 10.65 5.94 11.05
CA ALA A 44 9.92 7.14 11.43
C ALA A 44 8.80 6.82 12.45
N GLY A 45 7.96 5.82 12.17
CA GLY A 45 6.91 5.40 13.09
C GLY A 45 7.46 4.84 14.40
N GLY A 46 8.53 4.04 14.35
CA GLY A 46 9.20 3.53 15.56
C GLY A 46 9.82 4.64 16.42
N SER A 47 10.36 5.68 15.78
CA SER A 47 10.94 6.83 16.48
C SER A 47 9.87 7.66 17.19
N TRP A 48 8.70 7.85 16.58
CA TRP A 48 7.56 8.52 17.25
C TRP A 48 7.01 7.71 18.42
N ASP A 49 6.87 6.39 18.31
CA ASP A 49 6.46 5.53 19.44
C ASP A 49 7.48 5.56 20.59
N ASN A 50 8.78 5.49 20.27
CA ASN A 50 9.83 5.55 21.27
C ASN A 50 9.90 6.92 21.95
N ALA A 51 9.70 8.03 21.22
CA ALA A 51 9.62 9.36 21.81
C ALA A 51 8.44 9.48 22.79
N LYS A 52 7.27 8.92 22.45
CA LYS A 52 6.13 8.84 23.37
C LYS A 52 6.48 8.04 24.63
N LYS A 53 7.13 6.87 24.48
CA LYS A 53 7.55 6.04 25.62
C LYS A 53 8.53 6.75 26.56
N VAL A 54 9.48 7.53 26.03
CA VAL A 54 10.40 8.35 26.85
C VAL A 54 9.62 9.36 27.70
N VAL A 55 8.63 10.05 27.12
CA VAL A 55 7.79 11.00 27.86
C VAL A 55 6.95 10.30 28.93
N GLU A 56 6.42 9.11 28.62
CA GLU A 56 5.53 8.36 29.52
C GLU A 56 6.26 7.67 30.67
N VAL A 57 7.47 7.17 30.45
CA VAL A 57 8.20 6.30 31.37
C VAL A 57 9.38 7.02 32.03
N ASP A 58 10.24 7.67 31.24
CA ASP A 58 11.48 8.26 31.76
C ASP A 58 11.26 9.66 32.35
N LEU A 59 10.42 10.48 31.70
CA LEU A 59 10.07 11.82 32.19
C LEU A 59 8.88 11.80 33.15
N GLY A 60 8.02 10.78 33.07
CA GLY A 60 6.81 10.68 33.89
C GLY A 60 5.77 11.77 33.61
N GLU A 61 5.85 12.45 32.47
CA GLU A 61 5.05 13.64 32.14
C GLU A 61 3.72 13.28 31.45
N LYS A 62 3.00 12.29 31.97
CA LYS A 62 1.68 11.91 31.41
C LYS A 62 0.65 13.03 31.59
N ASN A 63 -0.25 13.17 30.61
CA ASN A 63 -1.31 14.19 30.58
C ASN A 63 -0.79 15.64 30.47
N THR A 64 0.46 15.84 30.09
CA THR A 64 1.01 17.17 29.81
C THR A 64 0.79 17.54 28.33
N PRO A 65 0.93 18.82 27.97
CA PRO A 65 0.95 19.23 26.56
C PRO A 65 2.05 18.52 25.75
N LEU A 66 3.17 18.16 26.37
CA LEU A 66 4.24 17.40 25.74
C LEU A 66 3.79 15.97 25.40
N HIS A 67 3.12 15.29 26.33
CA HIS A 67 2.56 13.95 26.10
C HIS A 67 1.49 13.96 25.01
N ALA A 68 0.60 14.97 25.00
CA ALA A 68 -0.39 15.10 23.93
C ALA A 68 0.27 15.23 22.55
N ALA A 69 1.38 15.99 22.43
CA ALA A 69 2.10 16.13 21.17
C ALA A 69 2.77 14.83 20.71
N THR A 70 3.36 14.04 21.62
CA THR A 70 3.99 12.76 21.26
C THR A 70 2.96 11.68 20.92
N VAL A 71 1.77 11.70 21.52
CA VAL A 71 0.64 10.84 21.12
C VAL A 71 0.18 11.14 19.70
N ILE A 72 0.13 12.43 19.29
CA ILE A 72 -0.18 12.78 17.90
C ILE A 72 0.89 12.24 16.95
N GLY A 73 2.18 12.33 17.34
CA GLY A 73 3.27 11.74 16.55
C GLY A 73 3.12 10.23 16.36
N ASP A 74 2.84 9.49 17.44
CA ASP A 74 2.69 8.03 17.38
C ASP A 74 1.46 7.60 16.58
N THR A 75 0.32 8.30 16.73
CA THR A 75 -0.88 8.00 15.92
C THR A 75 -0.69 8.24 14.42
N VAL A 76 0.17 9.19 14.02
CA VAL A 76 0.61 9.33 12.62
C VAL A 76 1.57 8.21 12.22
N GLY A 77 2.41 7.75 13.16
CA GLY A 77 3.40 6.70 12.97
C GLY A 77 2.83 5.27 12.91
N ASP A 78 1.68 4.99 13.51
CA ASP A 78 1.08 3.65 13.58
C ASP A 78 0.80 3.06 12.19
N PRO A 79 0.13 3.77 11.24
CA PRO A 79 -0.03 3.26 9.89
C PRO A 79 1.29 3.02 9.16
N PHE A 80 2.33 3.79 9.49
CA PHE A 80 3.65 3.71 8.87
C PHE A 80 4.41 2.45 9.33
N LYS A 81 4.52 2.24 10.65
CA LYS A 81 5.31 1.13 11.22
C LYS A 81 4.56 -0.21 11.21
N ASP A 82 3.23 -0.21 11.37
CA ASP A 82 2.48 -1.46 11.56
C ASP A 82 1.75 -1.94 10.30
N THR A 83 1.51 -1.06 9.33
CA THR A 83 0.74 -1.41 8.13
C THR A 83 1.55 -1.27 6.84
N THR A 84 1.94 -0.06 6.47
CA THR A 84 2.49 0.20 5.12
C THR A 84 3.91 -0.31 4.96
N SER A 85 4.80 -0.09 5.94
CA SER A 85 6.19 -0.55 5.86
C SER A 85 6.31 -2.07 5.82
N VAL A 86 5.56 -2.78 6.68
CA VAL A 86 5.51 -4.25 6.72
C VAL A 86 4.96 -4.83 5.42
N SER A 87 3.98 -4.15 4.81
CA SER A 87 3.32 -4.62 3.56
C SER A 87 4.18 -4.49 2.31
N LEU A 88 5.18 -3.60 2.28
CA LEU A 88 6.00 -3.36 1.08
C LEU A 88 6.86 -4.58 0.70
N ASN A 89 7.41 -5.30 1.69
CA ASN A 89 8.25 -6.48 1.42
C ASN A 89 7.46 -7.63 0.73
N PRO A 90 6.28 -8.03 1.23
CA PRO A 90 5.40 -8.95 0.50
C PRO A 90 5.02 -8.45 -0.90
N ILE A 91 4.72 -7.17 -1.09
CA ILE A 91 4.38 -6.60 -2.40
C ILE A 91 5.52 -6.77 -3.40
N ILE A 92 6.76 -6.46 -3.00
CA ILE A 92 7.95 -6.62 -3.84
C ILE A 92 8.17 -8.10 -4.18
N LYS A 93 8.20 -8.98 -3.18
CA LYS A 93 8.42 -10.42 -3.38
C LYS A 93 7.35 -11.05 -4.26
N PHE A 94 6.09 -10.68 -4.04
CA PHE A 94 4.97 -11.15 -4.84
C PHE A 94 5.08 -10.68 -6.29
N SER A 95 5.35 -9.39 -6.51
CA SER A 95 5.47 -8.83 -7.86
C SER A 95 6.63 -9.46 -8.63
N THR A 96 7.76 -9.69 -7.98
CA THR A 96 8.91 -10.39 -8.58
C THR A 96 8.57 -11.84 -8.92
N LEU A 97 7.99 -12.59 -7.97
CA LEU A 97 7.70 -14.02 -8.17
C LEU A 97 6.71 -14.25 -9.33
N PHE A 98 5.54 -13.63 -9.27
CA PHE A 98 4.50 -13.81 -10.30
C PHE A 98 4.86 -13.14 -11.62
N GLY A 99 5.57 -12.01 -11.55
CA GLY A 99 6.05 -11.30 -12.72
C GLY A 99 7.06 -12.09 -13.54
N MET A 100 8.05 -12.70 -12.89
CA MET A 100 9.06 -13.52 -13.58
C MET A 100 8.42 -14.72 -14.29
N LEU A 101 7.46 -15.39 -13.64
CA LEU A 101 6.69 -16.46 -14.27
C LEU A 101 5.91 -15.96 -15.50
N ALA A 102 5.31 -14.78 -15.40
CA ALA A 102 4.59 -14.17 -16.52
C ALA A 102 5.52 -13.77 -17.67
N VAL A 103 6.73 -13.27 -17.38
CA VAL A 103 7.75 -12.99 -18.42
C VAL A 103 8.13 -14.27 -19.16
N GLU A 104 8.35 -15.39 -18.46
CA GLU A 104 8.70 -16.67 -19.11
C GLU A 104 7.58 -17.15 -20.06
N ILE A 105 6.33 -16.92 -19.70
CA ILE A 105 5.18 -17.22 -20.55
C ILE A 105 5.13 -16.23 -21.74
N ALA A 106 5.37 -14.94 -21.48
CA ALA A 106 5.33 -13.87 -22.48
C ALA A 106 6.28 -14.12 -23.65
N ILE A 107 7.51 -14.60 -23.37
CA ILE A 107 8.54 -14.86 -24.37
C ILE A 107 8.25 -16.10 -25.24
N LYS A 108 7.42 -17.05 -24.74
CA LYS A 108 7.04 -18.27 -25.47
C LYS A 108 5.77 -18.09 -26.30
N MET A 109 4.98 -17.06 -26.02
CA MET A 109 3.70 -16.78 -26.69
C MET A 109 3.87 -15.93 -27.96
N ASN A 110 2.89 -16.01 -28.86
CA ASN A 110 2.84 -15.13 -30.02
C ASN A 110 2.77 -13.65 -29.57
N PRO A 111 3.60 -12.74 -30.14
CA PRO A 111 3.61 -11.33 -29.78
C PRO A 111 2.25 -10.63 -29.80
N ALA A 112 1.36 -10.99 -30.74
CA ALA A 112 0.01 -10.43 -30.79
C ALA A 112 -0.82 -10.85 -29.57
N THR A 113 -0.80 -12.13 -29.24
CA THR A 113 -1.52 -12.68 -28.07
C THR A 113 -0.99 -12.11 -26.76
N THR A 114 0.33 -11.99 -26.64
CA THR A 114 1.00 -11.43 -25.45
C THR A 114 0.60 -9.97 -25.19
N ARG A 115 0.53 -9.14 -26.23
CA ARG A 115 0.10 -7.74 -26.08
C ARG A 115 -1.39 -7.62 -25.75
N VAL A 116 -2.23 -8.44 -26.38
CA VAL A 116 -3.68 -8.44 -26.11
C VAL A 116 -3.95 -8.90 -24.68
N SER A 117 -3.30 -9.97 -24.22
CA SER A 117 -3.45 -10.44 -22.84
C SER A 117 -2.95 -9.39 -21.84
N GLY A 118 -1.81 -8.74 -22.11
CA GLY A 118 -1.32 -7.62 -21.32
C GLY A 118 -2.32 -6.47 -21.21
N ALA A 119 -2.96 -6.09 -22.32
CA ALA A 119 -3.98 -5.04 -22.34
C ALA A 119 -5.23 -5.43 -21.54
N VAL A 120 -5.68 -6.69 -21.63
CA VAL A 120 -6.80 -7.20 -20.85
C VAL A 120 -6.48 -7.16 -19.35
N PHE A 121 -5.33 -7.68 -18.93
CA PHE A 121 -4.92 -7.63 -17.52
C PHE A 121 -4.76 -6.20 -17.02
N PHE A 122 -4.26 -5.28 -17.86
CA PHE A 122 -4.13 -3.88 -17.51
C PHE A 122 -5.50 -3.24 -17.22
N ILE A 123 -6.48 -3.44 -18.11
CA ILE A 123 -7.85 -2.93 -17.94
C ILE A 123 -8.48 -3.51 -16.68
N VAL A 124 -8.36 -4.82 -16.46
CA VAL A 124 -8.86 -5.48 -15.23
C VAL A 124 -8.20 -4.86 -13.99
N GLY A 125 -6.88 -4.67 -14.02
CA GLY A 125 -6.13 -4.01 -12.95
C GLY A 125 -6.67 -2.62 -12.63
N LEU A 126 -6.86 -1.78 -13.64
CA LEU A 126 -7.40 -0.43 -13.48
C LEU A 126 -8.83 -0.44 -12.89
N ILE A 127 -9.69 -1.36 -13.34
CA ILE A 127 -11.05 -1.51 -12.80
C ILE A 127 -11.02 -1.86 -11.30
N PHE A 128 -10.16 -2.79 -10.91
CA PHE A 128 -10.06 -3.21 -9.51
C PHE A 128 -9.42 -2.15 -8.61
N VAL A 129 -8.43 -1.42 -9.12
CA VAL A 129 -7.85 -0.24 -8.45
C VAL A 129 -8.94 0.81 -8.23
N TRP A 130 -9.65 1.21 -9.29
CA TRP A 130 -10.73 2.18 -9.20
C TRP A 130 -11.81 1.74 -8.21
N ARG A 131 -12.28 0.48 -8.32
CA ARG A 131 -13.28 -0.09 -7.41
C ARG A 131 -12.81 -0.09 -5.97
N SER A 132 -11.52 -0.33 -5.72
CA SER A 132 -10.94 -0.29 -4.38
C SER A 132 -11.08 1.11 -3.78
N PHE A 133 -10.60 2.14 -4.47
CA PHE A 133 -10.55 3.50 -3.93
C PHE A 133 -11.91 4.22 -3.93
N TYR A 134 -12.74 4.03 -4.96
CA TYR A 134 -13.99 4.78 -5.09
C TYR A 134 -15.14 4.19 -4.28
N LYS A 135 -15.16 2.87 -4.03
CA LYS A 135 -16.16 2.28 -3.13
C LYS A 135 -15.89 2.55 -1.64
N MET A 136 -14.68 2.97 -1.28
CA MET A 136 -14.34 3.34 0.09
C MET A 136 -14.58 4.83 0.39
N ARG A 137 -15.11 5.60 -0.56
CA ARG A 137 -15.50 7.00 -0.29
C ARG A 137 -16.67 7.01 0.67
N ILE A 138 -16.48 7.67 1.80
CA ILE A 138 -17.56 7.96 2.75
C ILE A 138 -18.64 8.73 1.99
N PRO A 139 -19.90 8.27 1.99
CA PRO A 139 -21.00 9.03 1.42
C PRO A 139 -21.02 10.40 2.09
N LYS A 140 -21.14 11.49 1.32
CA LYS A 140 -21.34 12.80 1.93
C LYS A 140 -22.56 12.69 2.83
N LEU A 141 -22.37 12.88 4.14
CA LEU A 141 -23.47 12.93 5.11
C LEU A 141 -24.41 14.04 4.66
N ALA A 142 -25.50 13.66 4.01
CA ALA A 142 -26.60 14.57 3.80
C ALA A 142 -27.18 14.79 5.20
N THR A 143 -27.04 16.01 5.70
CA THR A 143 -27.56 16.55 6.96
C THR A 143 -26.86 16.21 8.30
N PRO A 144 -26.72 17.21 9.19
CA PRO A 144 -26.16 17.09 10.54
C PRO A 144 -26.79 15.99 11.41
N ALA A 145 -28.06 15.66 11.18
CA ALA A 145 -28.78 14.61 11.91
C ALA A 145 -28.18 13.20 11.73
N ALA A 146 -27.55 12.93 10.58
CA ALA A 146 -26.90 11.64 10.31
C ALA A 146 -25.56 11.50 11.06
N MET A 147 -24.90 12.62 11.38
CA MET A 147 -23.64 12.64 12.12
C MET A 147 -23.85 12.27 13.60
N ALA A 148 -24.93 12.74 14.22
CA ALA A 148 -25.29 12.40 15.59
C ALA A 148 -25.64 10.92 15.78
N LYS A 149 -26.21 10.28 14.75
CA LYS A 149 -26.60 8.86 14.81
C LYS A 149 -25.42 7.90 14.62
N ALA A 150 -24.38 8.31 13.91
CA ALA A 150 -23.18 7.50 13.69
C ALA A 150 -22.27 7.47 14.92
N VAL A 151 -22.24 8.54 15.71
CA VAL A 151 -21.38 8.65 16.93
C VAL A 151 -21.95 7.89 18.13
N ILE A 152 -23.25 7.56 18.14
CA ILE A 152 -23.92 6.87 19.26
C ILE A 152 -23.89 5.34 19.11
N LEU A 153 -23.40 4.82 17.98
CA LEU A 153 -23.42 3.37 17.66
C LEU A 153 -22.02 2.72 17.60
N GLU A 154 -20.97 3.42 18.06
CA GLU A 154 -19.67 2.81 18.40
C GLU A 154 -19.43 2.80 19.91
#